data_AF-A0A9E2BAG4-F1
#
_entry.id   AF-A0A9E2BAG4-F1
#
_cell.length_a   1.000
_cell.length_b   1.000
_cell.length_c   1.000
_cell.angle_alpha   90.00
_cell.angle_beta   90.00
_cell.angle_gamma   90.00
#
_symmetry.space_group_name_H-M   'P 1'
#
loop_
_entity.id
_entity.type
_entity.pdbx_description
1 polymer ?
#
loop_
_entity_poly.entity_id
_entity_poly.type
_entity_poly.pdbx_seq_one_letter_code
_entity_poly.pdbx_strand_id
1 'polypeptide(L)'
;MQTFRTKILGVTAAAMLAFAPAANAQNMDELQLMQTFLNIMTDYFEIIRSTHDIASDPEKAAIMQMQKIQEVYEERGEKARSIAVMQEVLDTSKNPTIRNAAYIMMGDTLKETGRADEALQYLRRGLEENISAAN
;
A
#
# COMPACT_ATOMS: atom_id res chain seq x y z
N MET A 1 74.98 19.95 33.86
CA MET A 1 75.53 18.92 32.95
C MET A 1 74.39 18.57 31.99
N GLN A 2 74.25 19.17 30.79
CA GLN A 2 75.06 18.95 29.57
C GLN A 2 75.51 17.48 29.45
N THR A 3 75.22 16.68 28.44
CA THR A 3 74.79 16.84 27.03
C THR A 3 74.58 15.42 26.51
N PHE A 4 73.67 15.14 25.57
CA PHE A 4 74.02 14.31 24.40
C PHE A 4 73.01 14.51 23.26
N ARG A 5 73.58 14.82 22.10
CA ARG A 5 72.91 15.15 20.83
C ARG A 5 72.67 13.90 19.98
N THR A 6 71.46 13.80 19.44
CA THR A 6 71.09 13.59 18.02
C THR A 6 71.95 12.66 17.14
N LYS A 7 71.33 11.61 16.56
CA LYS A 7 70.97 11.47 15.12
C LYS A 7 70.77 9.98 14.71
N ILE A 8 69.57 9.63 14.28
CA ILE A 8 69.26 8.57 13.28
C ILE A 8 67.98 9.08 12.57
N LEU A 9 68.04 9.81 11.45
CA LEU A 9 68.12 9.39 10.04
C LEU A 9 67.14 8.27 9.61
N GLY A 10 66.26 8.60 8.66
CA GLY A 10 65.32 7.68 7.99
C GLY A 10 63.95 7.70 8.67
N VAL A 11 62.81 7.88 8.00
CA VAL A 11 62.40 7.27 6.73
C VAL A 11 61.29 8.14 6.11
N THR A 12 61.51 8.53 4.86
CA THR A 12 60.53 8.87 3.81
C THR A 12 59.09 9.25 4.22
N ALA A 13 58.80 10.55 4.27
CA ALA A 13 57.44 11.09 4.20
C ALA A 13 56.92 11.11 2.75
N ALA A 14 57.01 9.97 2.05
CA ALA A 14 56.61 9.84 0.65
C ALA A 14 55.93 8.49 0.41
N ALA A 15 54.86 8.22 1.17
CA ALA A 15 53.91 7.16 0.87
C ALA A 15 52.57 7.42 1.59
N MET A 16 51.99 8.62 1.43
CA MET A 16 50.54 8.80 1.62
C MET A 16 49.86 8.96 0.27
N LEU A 17 50.19 8.05 -0.66
CA LEU A 17 49.37 7.84 -1.85
C LEU A 17 48.28 6.81 -1.49
N ALA A 18 47.07 7.34 -1.39
CA ALA A 18 45.87 6.73 -1.96
C ALA A 18 45.52 5.29 -1.53
N PHE A 19 45.01 5.12 -0.32
CA PHE A 19 44.11 4.01 0.02
C PHE A 19 43.00 4.50 0.95
N ALA A 20 42.14 5.38 0.42
CA ALA A 20 40.91 5.79 1.10
C ALA A 20 39.61 5.74 0.25
N PRO A 21 39.56 5.29 -1.03
CA PRO A 21 38.27 5.19 -1.72
C PRO A 21 37.54 3.86 -1.45
N ALA A 22 38.24 2.75 -1.22
CA ALA A 22 37.62 1.41 -1.15
C ALA A 22 36.89 1.13 0.18
N ALA A 23 37.50 1.48 1.32
CA ALA A 23 36.87 1.30 2.64
C ALA A 23 35.66 2.24 2.82
N ASN A 24 35.73 3.45 2.24
CA ASN A 24 34.63 4.41 2.30
C ASN A 24 33.44 4.01 1.39
N ALA A 25 33.72 3.37 0.24
CA ALA A 25 32.68 2.82 -0.63
C ALA A 25 31.98 1.60 -0.01
N GLN A 26 32.72 0.66 0.59
CA GLN A 26 32.12 -0.50 1.29
C GLN A 26 31.22 -0.08 2.44
N ASN A 27 31.62 0.95 3.21
CA ASN A 27 30.80 1.50 4.28
C ASN A 27 29.54 2.21 3.76
N MET A 28 29.60 2.85 2.57
CA MET A 28 28.40 3.44 1.95
C MET A 28 27.44 2.38 1.42
N ASP A 29 27.96 1.28 0.85
CA ASP A 29 27.14 0.16 0.38
C ASP A 29 26.44 -0.55 1.55
N GLU A 30 27.14 -0.73 2.69
CA GLU A 30 26.57 -1.33 3.91
C GLU A 30 25.51 -0.43 4.57
N LEU A 31 25.77 0.88 4.65
CA LEU A 31 24.76 1.85 5.13
C LEU A 31 23.54 1.90 4.21
N GLN A 32 23.73 1.80 2.89
CA GLN A 32 22.63 1.78 1.94
C GLN A 32 21.82 0.49 2.04
N LEU A 33 22.46 -0.66 2.28
CA LEU A 33 21.79 -1.93 2.54
C LEU A 33 20.99 -1.88 3.85
N MET A 34 21.57 -1.32 4.92
CA MET A 34 20.88 -1.13 6.19
C MET A 34 19.68 -0.20 6.05
N GLN A 35 19.83 0.92 5.33
CA GLN A 35 18.72 1.83 5.06
C GLN A 35 17.61 1.15 4.27
N THR A 36 17.98 0.36 3.25
CA THR A 36 17.01 -0.41 2.46
C THR A 36 16.25 -1.40 3.33
N PHE A 37 16.95 -2.12 4.21
CA PHE A 37 16.33 -3.03 5.15
C PHE A 37 15.37 -2.32 6.11
N LEU A 38 15.77 -1.19 6.69
CA LEU A 38 14.92 -0.40 7.59
C LEU A 38 13.67 0.13 6.88
N ASN A 39 13.79 0.55 5.62
CA ASN A 39 12.65 0.97 4.81
C ASN A 39 11.68 -0.18 4.58
N ILE A 40 12.16 -1.35 4.15
CA ILE A 40 11.31 -2.55 3.95
C ILE A 40 10.61 -2.95 5.25
N MET A 41 11.31 -2.90 6.39
CA MET A 41 10.71 -3.20 7.69
C MET A 41 9.65 -2.16 8.09
N THR A 42 9.89 -0.89 7.81
CA THR A 42 8.92 0.20 8.05
C THR A 42 7.67 -0.01 7.21
N ASP A 43 7.83 -0.24 5.90
CA ASP A 43 6.73 -0.52 4.98
C ASP A 43 5.94 -1.76 5.43
N TYR A 44 6.63 -2.80 5.88
CA TYR A 44 6.00 -4.02 6.40
C TYR A 44 5.15 -3.74 7.66
N PHE A 45 5.66 -2.96 8.61
CA PHE A 45 4.88 -2.59 9.80
C PHE A 45 3.69 -1.69 9.46
N GLU A 46 3.83 -0.80 8.48
CA GLU A 46 2.71 0.00 7.98
C GLU A 46 1.63 -0.86 7.34
N ILE A 47 2.00 -1.88 6.54
CA ILE A 47 1.07 -2.85 5.98
C ILE A 47 0.34 -3.62 7.09
N ILE A 48 1.05 -4.10 8.12
CA ILE A 48 0.41 -4.82 9.25
C ILE A 48 -0.57 -3.91 9.98
N ARG A 49 -0.16 -2.68 10.32
CA ARG A 49 -1.02 -1.72 11.02
C ARG A 49 -2.27 -1.44 10.19
N SER A 50 -2.10 -1.16 8.90
CA SER A 50 -3.20 -0.96 7.97
C SER A 50 -4.14 -2.17 7.91
N THR A 51 -3.59 -3.39 7.87
CA THR A 51 -4.40 -4.61 7.87
C THR A 51 -5.21 -4.77 9.16
N HIS A 52 -4.59 -4.53 10.31
CA HIS A 52 -5.29 -4.54 11.60
C HIS A 52 -6.38 -3.46 11.66
N ASP A 53 -6.08 -2.25 11.18
CA ASP A 53 -7.01 -1.12 11.19
C ASP A 53 -8.21 -1.36 10.26
N ILE A 54 -7.99 -2.03 9.12
CA ILE A 54 -9.07 -2.46 8.23
C ILE A 54 -9.89 -3.57 8.89
N ALA A 55 -9.24 -4.56 9.50
CA ALA A 55 -9.90 -5.73 10.07
C ALA A 55 -10.68 -5.41 11.36
N SER A 56 -10.27 -4.40 12.12
CA SER A 56 -10.90 -3.98 13.37
C SER A 56 -12.04 -2.98 13.19
N ASP A 57 -12.14 -2.34 12.02
CA ASP A 57 -13.23 -1.46 11.62
C ASP A 57 -14.28 -2.24 10.82
N PRO A 58 -15.51 -2.45 11.36
CA PRO A 58 -16.52 -3.27 10.69
C PRO A 58 -16.92 -2.76 9.29
N GLU A 59 -16.90 -1.45 9.05
CA GLU A 59 -17.25 -0.89 7.73
C GLU A 59 -16.15 -1.19 6.72
N LYS A 60 -14.88 -0.94 7.09
CA LYS A 60 -13.74 -1.24 6.23
C LYS A 60 -13.62 -2.74 5.97
N ALA A 61 -13.82 -3.57 7.00
CA ALA A 61 -13.82 -5.01 6.87
C ALA A 61 -14.91 -5.50 5.91
N ALA A 62 -16.14 -4.97 6.03
CA ALA A 62 -17.24 -5.31 5.12
C ALA A 62 -16.92 -4.93 3.67
N ILE A 63 -16.41 -3.71 3.44
CA ILE A 63 -16.02 -3.25 2.09
C ILE A 63 -14.90 -4.12 1.51
N MET A 64 -13.89 -4.46 2.31
CA MET A 64 -12.81 -5.37 1.90
C MET A 64 -13.37 -6.75 1.53
N GLN A 65 -14.31 -7.29 2.30
CA GLN A 65 -14.95 -8.57 2.00
C GLN A 65 -15.77 -8.51 0.70
N MET A 66 -16.51 -7.42 0.48
CA MET A 66 -17.25 -7.20 -0.76
C MET A 66 -16.30 -7.18 -1.98
N GLN A 67 -15.18 -6.47 -1.87
CA GLN A 67 -14.15 -6.46 -2.92
C GLN A 67 -13.61 -7.88 -3.17
N LYS A 68 -13.28 -8.63 -2.11
CA LYS A 68 -12.75 -9.99 -2.25
C LYS A 68 -13.77 -10.94 -2.87
N ILE A 69 -15.06 -10.80 -2.56
CA ILE A 69 -16.13 -11.59 -3.20
C ILE A 69 -16.23 -11.25 -4.69
N GLN A 70 -16.17 -9.97 -5.04
CA GLN A 70 -16.17 -9.53 -6.44
C GLN A 70 -14.99 -10.13 -7.21
N GLU A 71 -13.76 -10.00 -6.69
CA GLU A 71 -12.54 -10.56 -7.28
C GLU A 71 -12.69 -12.07 -7.53
N VAL A 72 -13.17 -12.83 -6.54
CA VAL A 72 -13.37 -14.29 -6.66
C VAL A 72 -14.38 -14.63 -7.77
N TYR A 73 -15.47 -13.89 -7.90
CA TYR A 73 -16.43 -14.15 -8.97
C TYR A 73 -15.92 -13.69 -10.34
N GLU A 74 -15.14 -12.62 -10.41
CA GLU A 74 -14.49 -12.17 -11.64
C GLU A 74 -13.49 -13.21 -12.16
N GLU A 75 -12.62 -13.74 -11.29
CA GLU A 75 -11.66 -14.81 -11.61
C GLU A 75 -12.36 -16.08 -12.13
N ARG A 76 -13.58 -16.35 -11.66
CA ARG A 76 -14.40 -17.48 -12.11
C ARG A 76 -15.22 -17.19 -13.37
N GLY A 77 -15.22 -15.96 -13.87
CA GLY A 77 -16.11 -15.51 -14.95
C GLY A 77 -17.58 -15.43 -14.55
N GLU A 78 -17.90 -15.50 -13.25
CA GLU A 78 -19.23 -15.52 -12.67
C GLU A 78 -19.73 -14.10 -12.31
N LYS A 79 -19.47 -13.10 -13.16
CA LYS A 79 -19.77 -11.68 -12.88
C LYS A 79 -21.24 -11.40 -12.48
N ALA A 80 -22.19 -12.19 -13.00
CA ALA A 80 -23.60 -12.08 -12.61
C ALA A 80 -23.85 -12.40 -11.12
N ARG A 81 -23.06 -13.29 -10.52
CA ARG A 81 -23.15 -13.61 -9.09
C ARG A 81 -22.55 -12.51 -8.21
N SER A 82 -21.48 -11.86 -8.67
CA SER A 82 -20.96 -10.65 -8.01
C SER A 82 -22.05 -9.58 -7.89
N ILE A 83 -22.76 -9.29 -9.00
CA ILE A 83 -23.87 -8.33 -9.03
C ILE A 83 -24.97 -8.73 -8.03
N ALA A 84 -25.34 -10.02 -7.97
CA ALA A 84 -26.37 -10.49 -7.04
C ALA A 84 -25.99 -10.27 -5.57
N VAL A 85 -24.72 -10.48 -5.19
CA VAL A 85 -24.24 -10.20 -3.83
C VAL A 85 -24.31 -8.71 -3.51
N MET A 86 -23.88 -7.84 -4.43
CA MET A 86 -23.97 -6.39 -4.20
C MET A 86 -25.42 -5.91 -4.08
N GLN A 87 -26.34 -6.51 -4.83
CA GLN A 87 -27.77 -6.25 -4.67
C GLN A 87 -28.28 -6.67 -3.29
N GLU A 88 -27.88 -7.85 -2.79
CA GLU A 88 -28.23 -8.29 -1.43
C GLU A 88 -27.71 -7.32 -0.35
N VAL A 89 -26.49 -6.79 -0.53
CA VAL A 89 -25.94 -5.74 0.36
C VAL A 89 -26.81 -4.48 0.33
N LEU A 90 -27.26 -4.05 -0.86
CA LEU A 90 -28.15 -2.90 -1.00
C LEU A 90 -29.55 -3.13 -0.42
N ASP A 91 -30.02 -4.38 -0.39
CA ASP A 91 -31.33 -4.71 0.17
C ASP A 91 -31.29 -4.78 1.71
N THR A 92 -30.16 -5.22 2.28
CA THR A 92 -30.01 -5.50 3.71
C THR A 92 -29.33 -4.38 4.50
N SER A 93 -28.37 -3.67 3.92
CA SER A 93 -27.60 -2.65 4.64
C SER A 93 -28.30 -1.28 4.62
N LYS A 94 -28.32 -0.63 5.78
CA LYS A 94 -28.70 0.79 5.93
C LYS A 94 -27.50 1.71 6.09
N ASN A 95 -26.28 1.16 6.17
CA ASN A 95 -25.07 1.95 6.36
C ASN A 95 -24.66 2.64 5.03
N PRO A 96 -24.60 3.99 4.97
CA PRO A 96 -24.30 4.69 3.72
C PRO A 96 -22.94 4.34 3.11
N THR A 97 -21.90 4.17 3.94
CA THR A 97 -20.54 3.81 3.50
C THR A 97 -20.54 2.46 2.77
N ILE A 98 -21.19 1.45 3.36
CA ILE A 98 -21.31 0.11 2.78
C ILE A 98 -22.15 0.13 1.50
N ARG A 99 -23.27 0.85 1.51
CA ARG A 99 -24.15 0.99 0.33
C ARG A 99 -23.42 1.66 -0.82
N ASN A 100 -22.62 2.69 -0.54
CA ASN A 100 -21.81 3.38 -1.54
C ASN A 100 -20.80 2.45 -2.20
N ALA A 101 -20.10 1.63 -1.42
CA ALA A 101 -19.20 0.61 -1.96
C ALA A 101 -19.95 -0.38 -2.87
N ALA A 102 -21.12 -0.86 -2.45
CA ALA A 102 -21.92 -1.80 -3.25
C ALA A 102 -22.36 -1.17 -4.59
N TYR A 103 -22.83 0.08 -4.58
CA TYR A 103 -23.20 0.79 -5.80
C TYR A 103 -22.03 0.92 -6.78
N ILE A 104 -20.83 1.25 -6.29
CA ILE A 104 -19.62 1.39 -7.11
C ILE A 104 -19.22 0.03 -7.70
N MET A 105 -19.03 -0.99 -6.86
CA MET A 105 -18.62 -2.34 -7.27
C MET A 105 -19.59 -2.96 -8.28
N MET A 106 -20.89 -2.80 -8.04
CA MET A 106 -21.92 -3.28 -8.95
C MET A 106 -21.92 -2.50 -10.27
N GLY A 107 -21.75 -1.18 -10.21
CA GLY A 107 -21.61 -0.32 -11.39
C GLY A 107 -20.43 -0.73 -12.28
N ASP A 108 -19.28 -0.99 -11.69
CA ASP A 108 -18.09 -1.46 -12.41
C ASP A 108 -18.33 -2.84 -13.04
N THR A 109 -18.85 -3.80 -12.27
CA THR A 109 -19.15 -5.15 -12.80
C THR A 109 -20.19 -5.11 -13.94
N LEU A 110 -21.22 -4.27 -13.82
CA LEU A 110 -22.25 -4.08 -14.86
C LEU A 110 -21.65 -3.47 -16.13
N LYS A 111 -20.83 -2.43 -15.99
CA LYS A 111 -20.14 -1.80 -17.12
C LYS A 111 -19.25 -2.80 -17.85
N GLU A 112 -18.47 -3.59 -17.13
CA GLU A 112 -17.57 -4.61 -17.71
C GLU A 112 -18.31 -5.76 -18.41
N THR A 113 -19.57 -5.99 -18.06
CA THR A 113 -20.43 -6.99 -18.71
C THR A 113 -21.27 -6.40 -19.85
N GLY A 114 -21.00 -5.16 -20.26
CA GLY A 114 -21.71 -4.47 -21.35
C GLY A 114 -23.07 -3.89 -20.94
N ARG A 115 -23.43 -3.95 -19.66
CA ARG A 115 -24.70 -3.46 -19.09
C ARG A 115 -24.55 -2.04 -18.56
N ALA A 116 -23.98 -1.15 -19.38
CA ALA A 116 -23.62 0.20 -18.98
C ALA A 116 -24.82 1.06 -18.54
N ASP A 117 -25.99 0.89 -19.18
CA ASP A 117 -27.19 1.63 -18.81
C ASP A 117 -27.68 1.27 -17.40
N GLU A 118 -27.60 -0.01 -17.03
CA GLU A 118 -27.93 -0.46 -15.68
C GLU A 118 -26.91 0.04 -14.65
N ALA A 119 -25.62 0.03 -15.00
CA ALA A 119 -24.58 0.62 -14.16
C ALA A 119 -24.89 2.08 -13.83
N LEU A 120 -25.27 2.88 -14.84
CA LEU A 120 -25.66 4.28 -14.65
C LEU A 120 -26.89 4.44 -13.75
N GLN A 121 -27.89 3.57 -13.86
CA GLN A 121 -29.06 3.62 -12.99
C GLN A 121 -28.68 3.42 -11.53
N TYR A 122 -27.85 2.42 -11.22
CA TYR A 122 -27.42 2.15 -9.85
C TYR A 122 -26.50 3.24 -9.28
N LEU A 123 -25.55 3.73 -10.07
CA LEU A 123 -24.69 4.84 -9.64
C LEU A 123 -25.49 6.12 -9.38
N ARG A 124 -26.53 6.41 -10.20
CA ARG A 124 -27.44 7.54 -9.97
C ARG A 124 -28.22 7.38 -8.66
N ARG A 125 -28.75 6.19 -8.37
CA ARG A 125 -29.43 5.91 -7.10
C ARG A 125 -28.52 6.14 -5.91
N GLY A 126 -27.28 5.63 -5.96
CA GLY A 126 -26.29 5.90 -4.91
C GLY A 126 -25.97 7.39 -4.76
N LEU A 127 -25.84 8.12 -5.87
CA LEU A 127 -25.64 9.57 -5.84
C LEU A 127 -26.84 10.30 -5.20
N GLU A 128 -28.07 9.95 -5.59
CA GLU A 128 -29.30 10.53 -5.02
C GLU A 128 -29.40 10.28 -3.51
N GLU A 129 -29.09 9.08 -3.04
CA GLU A 129 -29.05 8.77 -1.60
C GLU A 129 -28.05 9.65 -0.85
N ASN A 130 -26.84 9.84 -1.40
CA ASN A 130 -25.82 10.69 -0.78
C ASN A 130 -26.21 12.17 -0.78
N ILE A 131 -26.76 12.68 -1.88
CA ILE A 131 -27.26 14.06 -1.95
C ILE A 131 -28.39 14.26 -0.95
N SER A 132 -29.31 13.31 -0.84
CA SER A 132 -30.42 13.39 0.12
C SER A 132 -29.94 13.33 1.58
N ALA A 133 -28.85 12.63 1.88
CA ALA A 133 -28.29 12.54 3.23
C ALA A 133 -27.44 13.77 3.60
N ALA A 134 -26.94 14.51 2.61
CA ALA A 134 -26.09 15.69 2.80
C ALA A 134 -26.87 17.01 2.93
N ASN A 135 -28.16 17.01 2.59
CA ASN A 135 -29.08 18.15 2.69
C ASN A 135 -29.99 18.02 3.92
#